data_AF-A0A963LCQ2-F1
#
_entry.id   AF-A0A963LCQ2-F1
#
_cell.length_a   1.000
_cell.length_b   1.000
_cell.length_c   1.000
_cell.angle_alpha   90.00
_cell.angle_beta   90.00
_cell.angle_gamma   90.00
#
_symmetry.space_group_name_H-M   'P 1'
#
loop_
_entity.id
_entity.type
_entity.pdbx_description
1 polymer ?
#
loop_
_entity_poly.entity_id
_entity_poly.type
_entity_poly.pdbx_seq_one_letter_code
_entity_poly.pdbx_strand_id
1 'polypeptide(L)' 'EISRDGKRVYFTNSLYSKWDTQFYPDGVPGRQVMCNVGDDGGIMLDKEFVVDFGDEYGAHQIRLQGGDCSTDSFCYPSA' A
#
# COMPACT_ATOMS: atom_id res chain seq x y z
N GLU A 1 -0.48 -2.83 -1.97
CA GLU A 1 -0.14 -4.27 -1.95
C GLU A 1 -1.09 -5.03 -1.04
N ILE A 2 -1.37 -6.30 -1.34
CA ILE A 2 -2.31 -7.13 -0.56
C ILE A 2 -1.57 -8.30 0.06
N SER A 3 -1.84 -8.61 1.33
CA SER A 3 -1.30 -9.78 2.00
C SER A 3 -1.77 -11.09 1.36
N ARG A 4 -0.98 -12.16 1.46
CA ARG A 4 -1.29 -13.47 0.84
C ARG A 4 -2.62 -14.07 1.29
N ASP A 5 -3.06 -13.78 2.51
CA ASP A 5 -4.36 -14.19 3.05
C ASP A 5 -5.53 -13.29 2.63
N GLY A 6 -5.26 -12.22 1.87
CA GLY A 6 -6.26 -11.27 1.40
C GLY A 6 -6.88 -10.39 2.50
N LYS A 7 -6.40 -10.46 3.75
CA LYS A 7 -7.02 -9.76 4.88
C LYS A 7 -6.53 -8.32 5.09
N ARG A 8 -5.41 -7.93 4.48
CA ARG A 8 -4.79 -6.61 4.64
C ARG A 8 -4.43 -6.02 3.28
N VAL A 9 -4.80 -4.75 3.09
CA VAL A 9 -4.42 -3.96 1.91
C VAL A 9 -3.60 -2.77 2.38
N TYR A 10 -2.39 -2.61 1.84
CA TYR A 10 -1.48 -1.53 2.16
C TYR A 10 -1.43 -0.50 1.03
N PHE A 11 -1.45 0.78 1.39
CA PHE A 11 -1.46 1.90 0.47
C PHE A 11 -0.29 2.85 0.75
N THR A 12 0.18 3.49 -0.29
CA THR A 12 1.14 4.61 -0.27
C THR A 12 0.61 5.73 -1.16
N ASN A 13 1.26 6.90 -1.15
CA ASN A 13 0.69 8.13 -1.68
C ASN A 13 1.53 8.88 -2.72
N SER A 14 2.71 8.39 -3.10
CA SER A 14 3.51 8.99 -4.18
C SER A 14 3.31 8.21 -5.48
N LEU A 15 3.30 8.93 -6.61
CA LEU A 15 3.22 8.36 -7.95
C LEU A 15 4.52 8.64 -8.71
N TYR A 16 4.85 9.91 -8.89
CA TYR A 16 6.07 10.34 -9.57
C TYR A 16 6.36 11.78 -9.20
N SER A 17 7.60 12.08 -8.79
CA SER A 17 7.94 13.37 -8.17
C SER A 17 7.43 14.60 -8.92
N LYS A 18 7.55 14.64 -10.26
CA LYS A 18 7.05 15.78 -11.05
C LYS A 18 5.53 15.91 -11.04
N TRP A 19 4.82 14.78 -11.07
CA TRP A 19 3.37 14.76 -11.05
C TRP A 19 2.86 15.07 -9.64
N ASP A 20 3.50 14.51 -8.62
CA ASP A 20 3.19 14.80 -7.23
C ASP A 20 3.29 16.31 -6.97
N THR A 21 4.36 16.98 -7.42
CA THR A 21 4.49 18.46 -7.29
C THR A 21 3.51 19.25 -8.15
N GLN A 22 2.98 18.67 -9.23
CA GLN A 22 1.99 19.34 -10.09
C GLN A 22 0.60 19.31 -9.44
N PHE A 23 0.20 18.18 -8.87
CA PHE A 23 -1.15 17.98 -8.29
C PHE A 23 -1.20 18.35 -6.79
N TYR A 24 -0.08 18.27 -6.09
CA TYR A 24 0.07 18.63 -4.70
C TYR A 24 1.25 19.61 -4.53
N PRO A 25 1.06 20.88 -4.95
CA PRO A 25 2.14 21.87 -4.99
C PRO A 25 2.69 22.24 -3.60
N ASP A 26 1.90 22.08 -2.55
CA ASP A 26 2.32 22.30 -1.15
C ASP A 26 3.09 21.11 -0.56
N GLY A 27 3.27 20.04 -1.36
CA GLY A 27 3.86 18.78 -0.93
C GLY A 27 2.86 17.87 -0.23
N VAL A 28 3.14 16.56 -0.28
CA VAL A 28 2.48 15.56 0.56
C VAL A 28 3.57 14.68 1.14
N PRO A 29 3.62 14.50 2.46
CA PRO A 29 4.67 13.71 3.05
C PRO A 29 4.41 12.21 2.78
N GLY A 30 5.48 11.43 2.70
CA GLY A 30 5.38 10.01 2.41
C GLY A 30 4.63 9.27 3.50
N ARG A 31 3.56 8.57 3.15
CA ARG A 31 2.74 7.80 4.11
C ARG A 31 2.51 6.40 3.61
N GLN A 32 2.42 5.46 4.55
CA GLN A 32 1.81 4.17 4.33
C GLN A 32 0.71 3.92 5.35
N VAL A 33 -0.41 3.43 4.87
CA VAL A 33 -1.58 3.04 5.69
C VAL A 33 -2.04 1.64 5.31
N MET A 34 -2.91 1.06 6.14
CA MET A 34 -3.44 -0.29 5.93
C MET A 34 -4.96 -0.30 6.11
N CYS A 35 -5.66 -1.09 5.29
CA CYS A 35 -7.06 -1.44 5.48
C CYS A 35 -7.21 -2.93 5.81
N ASN A 36 -8.08 -3.24 6.76
CA ASN A 36 -8.57 -4.58 7.02
C ASN A 36 -9.71 -4.91 6.04
N VAL A 37 -9.69 -6.12 5.47
CA VAL A 37 -10.73 -6.62 4.56
C VAL A 37 -11.74 -7.47 5.34
N GLY A 38 -13.00 -7.05 5.31
CA GLY A 38 -14.11 -7.73 5.97
C GLY A 38 -14.61 -8.95 5.19
N ASP A 39 -15.27 -9.88 5.88
CA ASP A 39 -15.87 -11.07 5.28
C ASP A 39 -17.07 -10.73 4.37
N ASP A 40 -17.61 -9.52 4.48
CA ASP A 40 -18.69 -8.95 3.66
C ASP A 40 -18.18 -8.29 2.37
N GLY A 41 -16.87 -8.31 2.12
CA GLY A 41 -16.23 -7.63 0.99
C GLY A 41 -15.97 -6.14 1.22
N GLY A 42 -16.27 -5.61 2.41
CA GLY A 42 -15.92 -4.25 2.81
C GLY A 42 -14.42 -4.11 3.10
N ILE A 43 -13.93 -2.87 3.05
CA ILE A 43 -12.58 -2.53 3.54
C ILE A 43 -12.68 -1.35 4.50
N MET A 44 -11.89 -1.40 5.57
CA MET A 44 -11.87 -0.34 6.59
C MET A 44 -10.43 0.00 6.96
N LEU A 45 -10.12 1.30 7.00
CA LEU A 45 -8.80 1.76 7.45
C LEU A 45 -8.53 1.30 8.88
N ASP A 46 -7.36 0.74 9.09
CA ASP A 46 -6.81 0.50 10.42
C ASP A 46 -6.30 1.84 10.98
N LYS A 47 -6.88 2.27 12.10
CA LYS A 47 -6.57 3.57 12.71
C LYS A 47 -5.24 3.58 13.47
N GLU A 48 -4.69 2.40 13.77
CA GLU A 48 -3.45 2.27 14.53
C GLU A 48 -2.25 2.07 13.60
N PHE A 49 -2.45 1.58 12.38
CA PHE A 49 -1.38 1.37 11.42
C PHE A 49 -1.12 2.60 10.55
N VAL A 50 -0.07 3.35 10.89
CA VAL A 50 0.47 4.43 10.05
C VAL A 50 1.99 4.38 10.08
N VAL A 51 2.62 4.44 8.91
CA VAL A 51 4.06 4.69 8.77
C VAL A 51 4.26 6.07 8.17
N ASP A 52 5.03 6.89 8.86
CA ASP A 52 5.45 8.21 8.43
C ASP A 52 6.88 8.14 7.87
N PHE A 53 7.05 8.39 6.58
CA PHE A 53 8.36 8.44 5.92
C PHE A 53 8.97 9.84 5.92
N GLY A 54 8.31 10.84 6.51
CA GLY A 54 8.72 12.25 6.50
C GLY A 54 8.37 12.99 5.21
N ASP A 55 8.77 14.26 5.17
CA ASP A 55 8.42 15.20 4.09
C ASP A 55 9.35 15.10 2.88
N GLU A 56 10.53 14.50 3.06
CA GLU A 56 11.57 14.40 2.03
C GLU A 56 11.39 13.21 1.08
N TYR A 57 10.55 12.24 1.43
CA TYR A 57 10.41 10.98 0.73
C TYR A 57 8.99 10.75 0.21
N GLY A 58 8.89 10.32 -1.06
CA GLY A 58 7.66 9.75 -1.61
C GLY A 58 7.61 8.25 -1.37
N ALA A 59 6.51 7.75 -0.78
CA ALA A 59 6.28 6.32 -0.62
C ALA A 59 5.56 5.77 -1.85
N HIS A 60 6.11 4.73 -2.49
CA HIS A 60 5.56 4.15 -3.72
C HIS A 60 5.29 2.66 -3.56
N GLN A 61 6.08 1.75 -4.14
CA GLN A 61 5.79 0.32 -4.07
C GLN A 61 6.14 -0.28 -2.70
N ILE A 62 5.27 -1.16 -2.20
CA ILE A 62 5.51 -1.99 -1.01
C ILE A 62 5.92 -3.39 -1.48
N ARG A 63 6.70 -4.11 -0.67
CA ARG A 63 6.96 -5.55 -0.86
C ARG A 63 6.87 -6.25 0.48
N LEU A 64 5.95 -7.21 0.61
CA LEU A 64 5.77 -7.92 1.88
C LEU A 64 6.74 -9.10 1.97
N GLN A 65 7.35 -9.26 3.14
CA GLN A 65 8.25 -10.39 3.38
C GLN A 65 7.47 -11.71 3.24
N GLY A 66 8.02 -12.64 2.45
CA GLY A 66 7.36 -13.91 2.13
C GLY A 66 6.39 -13.88 0.94
N GLY A 67 6.33 -12.74 0.22
CA GLY A 67 5.52 -12.54 -0.98
C GLY A 67 4.17 -11.87 -0.68
N ASP A 68 3.65 -11.21 -1.70
CA ASP A 68 2.38 -10.50 -1.75
C ASP A 68 1.65 -10.78 -3.07
N CYS A 69 0.51 -10.13 -3.29
CA CYS A 69 -0.31 -10.34 -4.48
C CYS A 69 0.33 -9.89 -5.81
N SER A 70 1.50 -9.24 -5.79
CA SER A 70 2.15 -8.70 -7.00
C SER A 70 3.63 -9.08 -7.12
N THR A 71 4.20 -9.86 -6.20
CA THR A 71 5.57 -10.37 -6.27
C THR A 71 5.70 -11.68 -7.01
N ASP A 72 4.70 -12.55 -6.88
CA ASP A 72 4.81 -13.96 -7.25
C ASP A 72 3.94 -14.31 -8.45
N SER A 73 4.37 -15.33 -9.18
CA SER A 73 3.59 -15.99 -10.24
C SER A 73 3.65 -17.49 -10.02
N PHE A 74 2.56 -18.20 -10.27
CA PHE A 74 2.42 -19.61 -9.93
C PHE A 74 2.19 -20.47 -11.19
N CYS A 75 2.82 -21.64 -11.24
CA CYS A 75 2.70 -22.59 -12.36
C CYS A 75 1.63 -23.68 -12.14
N TYR A 76 1.03 -23.73 -10.95
CA TYR A 76 0.04 -24.75 -10.56
C TYR A 76 -1.21 -24.07 -10.00
N PRO A 77 -2.41 -24.62 -10.22
CA PRO A 77 -3.64 -24.10 -9.61
C PRO A 77 -3.61 -24.24 -8.09
N SER A 78 -4.42 -23.42 -7.40
CA SER A 78 -4.71 -23.65 -5.98
C SER A 78 -5.37 -25.03 -5.80
N ALA A 79 -4.96 -25.75 -4.76
CA ALA A 79 -5.57 -27.02 -4.38
C ALA A 79 -7.06 -26.87 -4.04
#